data_AF-A0A955I6P8-F1
#
_entry.id   AF-A0A955I6P8-F1
#
_cell.length_a   1.000
_cell.length_b   1.000
_cell.length_c   1.000
_cell.angle_alpha   90.00
_cell.angle_beta   90.00
_cell.angle_gamma   90.00
#
_symmetry.space_group_name_H-M   'P 1'
#
loop_
_entity.id
_entity.type
_entity.pdbx_description
1 polymer ?
#
loop_
_entity_poly.entity_id
_entity_poly.type
_entity_poly.pdbx_seq_one_letter_code
_entity_poly.pdbx_strand_id
1 'polypeptide(L)'
;MRRGLLSLLIAIFFGALLLFISANYSPFENDGLNNIIQRYGITEEEELLEVIKRSIELGIVWEFLDAEILTAWILIMAGFVISLFTSIHLFIDKLFFRSILESPRLRPAIRRGIMLYFLIFAFAGLRLMGALEWYTIMITGVLLATVEVVFNTNIKKKAKE
;
A
#
# COMPACT_ATOMS: atom_id res chain seq x y z
N MET A 1 20.29 1.59 15.88
CA MET A 1 19.10 2.36 16.29
C MET A 1 18.86 3.60 15.44
N ARG A 2 19.86 4.48 15.20
CA ARG A 2 19.71 5.69 14.36
C ARG A 2 18.98 5.50 13.03
N ARG A 3 19.27 4.41 12.29
CA ARG A 3 18.60 4.09 11.02
C ARG A 3 17.11 3.75 11.18
N GLY A 4 16.74 3.02 12.23
CA GLY A 4 15.34 2.71 12.54
C GLY A 4 14.58 3.98 12.94
N LEU A 5 15.19 4.82 13.78
CA LEU A 5 14.63 6.12 14.15
C LEU A 5 14.43 7.04 12.93
N LEU A 6 15.40 7.10 12.02
CA LEU A 6 15.28 7.88 10.79
C LEU A 6 14.15 7.35 9.89
N SER A 7 14.02 6.04 9.74
CA SER A 7 12.89 5.43 9.03
C SER A 7 11.55 5.73 9.71
N LEU A 8 11.52 5.79 11.04
CA LEU A 8 10.32 6.18 11.80
C LEU A 8 9.95 7.64 11.55
N LEU A 9 10.92 8.55 11.56
CA LEU A 9 10.67 9.97 11.27
C LEU A 9 10.13 10.17 9.85
N ILE A 10 10.67 9.44 8.87
CA ILE A 10 10.13 9.44 7.50
C ILE A 10 8.71 8.88 7.48
N ALA A 11 8.43 7.81 8.23
CA ALA A 11 7.07 7.27 8.35
C ALA A 11 6.11 8.29 8.98
N ILE A 12 6.51 8.99 10.03
CA ILE A 12 5.69 10.04 10.66
C ILE A 12 5.44 11.18 9.66
N PHE A 13 6.44 11.60 8.90
CA PHE A 13 6.29 12.62 7.87
C PHE A 13 5.26 12.20 6.80
N PHE A 14 5.40 11.01 6.21
CA PHE A 14 4.43 10.52 5.23
C PHE A 14 3.06 10.28 5.83
N GLY A 15 2.98 9.84 7.10
CA GLY A 15 1.71 9.67 7.81
C GLY A 15 0.99 10.99 8.04
N ALA A 16 1.71 12.04 8.44
CA ALA A 16 1.17 13.39 8.57
C ALA A 16 0.72 13.95 7.21
N LEU A 17 1.50 13.71 6.15
CA LEU A 17 1.13 14.10 4.80
C LEU A 17 -0.11 13.35 4.31
N LEU A 18 -0.22 12.06 4.61
CA LEU A 18 -1.39 11.25 4.28
C LEU A 18 -2.64 11.78 5.00
N LEU A 19 -2.55 12.06 6.30
CA LEU A 19 -3.64 12.67 7.06
C LEU A 19 -4.05 14.05 6.49
N PHE A 20 -3.06 14.88 6.14
CA PHE A 20 -3.31 16.18 5.54
C PHE A 20 -4.06 16.05 4.22
N ILE A 21 -3.60 15.19 3.31
CA ILE A 21 -4.27 15.04 2.02
C ILE A 21 -5.64 14.41 2.20
N SER A 22 -5.78 13.39 3.05
CA SER A 22 -7.09 12.77 3.32
C SER A 22 -8.10 13.73 3.93
N ALA A 23 -7.65 14.75 4.66
CA ALA A 23 -8.53 15.78 5.23
C ALA A 23 -8.90 16.91 4.26
N ASN A 24 -8.05 17.19 3.26
CA ASN A 24 -8.20 18.37 2.40
C ASN A 24 -8.54 18.05 0.94
N TYR A 25 -8.29 16.82 0.50
CA TYR A 25 -8.46 16.40 -0.89
C TYR A 25 -9.16 15.04 -0.93
N SER A 26 -10.28 15.00 -1.65
CA SER A 26 -10.97 13.74 -1.98
C SER A 26 -10.42 13.22 -3.31
N PRO A 27 -10.12 11.92 -3.43
CA PRO A 27 -9.82 11.33 -4.73
C PRO A 27 -11.06 11.22 -5.62
N PHE A 28 -12.26 11.53 -5.10
CA PHE A 28 -13.48 11.56 -5.88
C PHE A 28 -13.75 12.97 -6.43
N GLU A 29 -14.05 13.05 -7.72
CA GLU A 29 -14.51 14.28 -8.36
C GLU A 29 -15.94 14.58 -7.93
N ASN A 30 -16.11 15.66 -7.15
CA ASN A 30 -17.41 16.08 -6.65
C ASN A 30 -18.40 16.37 -7.78
N ASP A 31 -17.93 16.86 -8.93
CA ASP A 31 -18.79 17.18 -10.07
C ASP A 31 -19.33 15.92 -10.76
N GLY A 32 -18.51 14.87 -10.87
CA GLY A 32 -18.94 13.56 -11.38
C GLY A 32 -19.98 12.90 -10.48
N LEU A 33 -19.73 12.90 -9.17
CA LEU A 33 -20.68 12.39 -8.16
C LEU A 33 -21.98 13.20 -8.12
N ASN A 34 -21.89 14.54 -8.14
CA ASN A 34 -23.07 15.40 -8.11
C ASN A 34 -23.94 15.23 -9.36
N ASN A 35 -23.34 15.05 -10.53
CA ASN A 35 -24.09 14.77 -11.76
C ASN A 35 -24.87 13.45 -11.66
N ILE A 36 -24.31 12.42 -11.01
CA ILE A 36 -25.01 11.15 -10.78
C ILE A 36 -26.15 11.33 -9.78
N ILE A 37 -25.87 11.98 -8.64
CA ILE A 37 -26.88 12.24 -7.61
C ILE A 37 -28.08 12.98 -8.22
N GLN A 38 -27.82 14.00 -9.04
CA GLN A 38 -28.88 14.76 -9.71
C GLN A 38 -29.58 13.95 -10.81
N ARG A 39 -28.85 13.20 -11.64
CA ARG A 39 -29.42 12.43 -12.76
C ARG A 39 -30.29 11.26 -12.31
N TYR A 40 -29.93 10.62 -11.21
CA TYR A 40 -30.66 9.48 -10.65
C TYR A 40 -31.61 9.88 -9.51
N GLY A 41 -31.63 11.15 -9.12
CA GLY A 41 -32.51 11.65 -8.06
C GLY A 41 -32.21 11.04 -6.70
N ILE A 42 -30.95 10.72 -6.43
CA ILE A 42 -30.51 10.02 -5.22
C ILE A 42 -30.68 10.95 -4.03
N THR A 43 -31.56 10.58 -3.09
CA THR A 43 -31.80 11.34 -1.86
C THR A 43 -31.25 10.64 -0.62
N GLU A 44 -30.99 9.34 -0.71
CA GLU A 44 -30.55 8.49 0.40
C GLU A 44 -29.11 8.01 0.19
N GLU A 45 -28.36 7.86 1.29
CA GLU A 45 -26.95 7.42 1.27
C GLU A 45 -26.80 5.96 0.76
N GLU A 46 -27.76 5.09 1.06
CA GLU A 46 -27.75 3.70 0.62
C GLU A 46 -27.84 3.56 -0.91
N GLU A 47 -28.66 4.39 -1.56
CA GLU A 47 -28.79 4.44 -3.01
C GLU A 47 -27.49 4.91 -3.67
N LEU A 48 -26.81 5.90 -3.06
CA LEU A 48 -25.51 6.36 -3.54
C LEU A 48 -24.47 5.24 -3.47
N LEU A 49 -24.43 4.49 -2.37
CA LEU A 49 -23.52 3.36 -2.21
C LEU A 49 -23.79 2.25 -3.23
N GLU A 50 -25.05 1.98 -3.56
CA GLU A 50 -25.42 0.98 -4.57
C GLU A 50 -24.97 1.41 -5.97
N VAL A 51 -25.12 2.69 -6.32
CA VAL A 51 -24.64 3.23 -7.59
C VAL A 51 -23.11 3.20 -7.66
N ILE A 52 -22.41 3.50 -6.58
CA ILE A 52 -20.94 3.39 -6.51
C ILE A 52 -20.51 1.92 -6.68
N LYS A 53 -21.16 0.97 -6.01
CA LYS A 53 -20.88 -0.47 -6.18
C LYS A 53 -21.08 -0.92 -7.62
N ARG A 54 -22.21 -0.55 -8.23
CA ARG A 54 -22.49 -0.88 -9.63
C ARG A 54 -21.50 -0.25 -10.59
N SER A 55 -21.04 0.96 -10.29
CA SER A 55 -19.98 1.65 -11.05
C SER A 55 -18.62 0.97 -10.93
N ILE A 56 -18.30 0.41 -9.76
CA ILE A 56 -17.10 -0.43 -9.56
C ILE A 56 -17.24 -1.72 -10.40
N GLU A 57 -18.39 -2.40 -10.34
CA GLU A 57 -18.64 -3.64 -11.09
C GLU A 57 -18.57 -3.44 -12.61
N LEU A 58 -19.08 -2.30 -13.10
CA LEU A 58 -19.02 -1.92 -14.51
C LEU A 58 -17.66 -1.35 -14.93
N GLY A 59 -16.73 -1.14 -14.00
CA GLY A 59 -15.40 -0.59 -14.27
C GLY A 59 -15.39 0.89 -14.66
N ILE A 60 -16.49 1.61 -14.47
CA ILE A 60 -16.62 3.04 -14.77
C ILE A 60 -16.23 3.94 -13.59
N VAL A 61 -15.92 3.36 -12.43
CA VAL A 61 -15.55 4.11 -11.22
C VAL A 61 -14.38 5.09 -11.44
N TRP A 62 -13.51 4.78 -12.41
CA TRP A 62 -12.37 5.62 -12.79
C TRP A 62 -12.78 6.98 -13.37
N GLU A 63 -13.99 7.10 -13.94
CA GLU A 63 -14.53 8.37 -14.43
C GLU A 63 -14.90 9.34 -13.30
N PHE A 64 -14.98 8.86 -12.07
CA PHE A 64 -15.31 9.66 -10.89
C PHE A 64 -14.10 9.90 -9.99
N LEU A 65 -12.93 9.42 -10.39
CA LEU A 65 -11.72 9.53 -9.60
C LEU A 65 -10.78 10.54 -10.25
N ASP A 66 -10.34 11.53 -9.47
CA ASP A 66 -9.25 12.40 -9.85
C ASP A 66 -7.96 11.57 -9.84
N ALA A 67 -7.43 11.28 -11.03
CA ALA A 67 -6.26 10.45 -11.19
C ALA A 67 -5.00 11.06 -10.55
N GLU A 68 -4.89 12.39 -10.50
CA GLU A 68 -3.74 13.07 -9.91
C GLU A 68 -3.76 12.93 -8.39
N ILE A 69 -4.91 13.22 -7.76
CA ILE A 69 -5.10 13.08 -6.32
C ILE A 69 -4.97 11.62 -5.90
N LEU A 70 -5.58 10.70 -6.65
CA LEU A 70 -5.49 9.27 -6.38
C LEU A 70 -4.04 8.77 -6.48
N THR A 71 -3.30 9.20 -7.50
CA THR A 71 -1.87 8.84 -7.65
C THR A 71 -1.04 9.39 -6.50
N ALA A 72 -1.28 10.64 -6.08
CA ALA A 72 -0.63 11.23 -4.93
C ALA A 72 -0.91 10.44 -3.64
N TRP A 73 -2.17 10.08 -3.39
CA TRP A 73 -2.57 9.22 -2.26
C TRP A 73 -1.83 7.89 -2.27
N ILE A 74 -1.81 7.20 -3.42
CA ILE A 74 -1.16 5.89 -3.58
C ILE A 74 0.34 6.00 -3.26
N LEU A 75 1.03 6.99 -3.81
CA LEU A 75 2.47 7.18 -3.61
C LEU A 75 2.83 7.56 -2.18
N ILE A 76 2.02 8.42 -1.54
CA ILE A 76 2.24 8.85 -0.15
C ILE A 76 1.97 7.70 0.80
N MET A 77 0.91 6.92 0.56
CA MET A 77 0.63 5.69 1.27
C MET A 77 1.77 4.67 1.10
N ALA A 78 2.37 4.56 -0.09
CA ALA A 78 3.56 3.74 -0.30
C ALA A 78 4.71 4.19 0.58
N GLY A 79 5.03 5.49 0.56
CA GLY A 79 6.04 6.09 1.43
C GLY A 79 5.79 5.78 2.89
N PHE A 80 4.55 5.93 3.37
CA PHE A 80 4.15 5.63 4.74
C PHE A 80 4.37 4.16 5.11
N VAL A 81 3.75 3.23 4.38
CA VAL A 81 3.77 1.79 4.67
C VAL A 81 5.19 1.23 4.62
N ILE A 82 5.95 1.58 3.57
CA ILE A 82 7.33 1.10 3.39
C ILE A 82 8.21 1.59 4.54
N SER A 83 8.11 2.87 4.89
CA SER A 83 8.94 3.49 5.94
C SER A 83 8.59 2.97 7.33
N LEU A 84 7.30 2.79 7.61
CA LEU A 84 6.81 2.26 8.88
C LEU A 84 7.27 0.81 9.07
N PHE A 85 7.04 -0.04 8.05
CA PHE A 85 7.46 -1.43 8.10
C PHE A 85 8.98 -1.56 8.21
N THR A 86 9.73 -0.77 7.43
CA THR A 86 11.20 -0.73 7.50
C THR A 86 11.65 -0.37 8.91
N SER A 87 11.04 0.63 9.52
CA SER A 87 11.32 1.05 10.89
C SER A 87 11.11 -0.10 11.88
N ILE A 88 9.91 -0.70 11.88
CA ILE A 88 9.53 -1.83 12.73
C ILE A 88 10.53 -2.98 12.55
N HIS A 89 10.83 -3.34 11.31
CA HIS A 89 11.76 -4.42 10.99
C HIS A 89 13.17 -4.16 11.55
N LEU A 90 13.68 -2.93 11.43
CA LEU A 90 14.99 -2.56 11.96
C LEU A 90 15.03 -2.53 13.49
N PHE A 91 13.93 -2.16 14.15
CA PHE A 91 13.82 -2.23 15.59
C PHE A 91 13.80 -3.68 16.07
N ILE A 92 13.00 -4.55 15.45
CA ILE A 92 12.95 -5.99 15.76
C ILE A 92 14.33 -6.65 15.53
N ASP A 93 14.96 -6.40 14.38
CA ASP A 93 16.31 -6.93 14.06
C ASP A 93 17.34 -6.52 15.13
N LYS A 94 17.22 -5.29 15.66
CA LYS A 94 18.12 -4.78 16.70
C LYS A 94 17.81 -5.31 18.10
N LEU A 95 16.55 -5.53 18.44
CA LEU A 95 16.12 -5.97 19.77
C LEU A 95 16.36 -7.47 19.98
N PHE A 96 16.16 -8.29 18.95
CA PHE A 96 16.11 -9.75 19.11
C PHE A 96 17.27 -10.52 18.47
N PHE A 97 17.91 -9.99 17.42
CA PHE A 97 18.80 -10.81 16.59
C PHE A 97 20.25 -10.32 16.53
N ARG A 98 20.51 -9.06 16.86
CA ARG A 98 21.86 -8.46 16.75
C ARG A 98 22.41 -8.05 18.09
N SER A 99 23.72 -8.24 18.28
CA SER A 99 24.43 -7.65 19.41
C SER A 99 24.28 -6.12 19.41
N ILE A 100 24.41 -5.49 20.58
CA ILE A 100 24.25 -4.04 20.77
C ILE A 100 25.16 -3.23 19.83
N LEU A 101 26.27 -3.80 19.34
CA LEU A 101 27.23 -3.13 18.45
C LEU A 101 26.94 -3.33 16.95
N GLU A 102 26.17 -4.34 16.54
CA GLU A 102 25.93 -4.57 15.12
C GLU A 102 24.83 -3.68 14.54
N SER A 103 25.09 -3.07 13.38
CA SER A 103 24.09 -2.26 12.68
C SER A 103 23.04 -3.15 11.99
N PRO A 104 21.74 -2.83 12.06
CA PRO A 104 20.70 -3.57 11.36
C PRO A 104 20.81 -3.36 9.84
N ARG A 105 20.45 -4.40 9.07
CA ARG A 105 20.56 -4.38 7.61
C ARG A 105 19.39 -3.62 6.99
N LEU A 106 19.67 -2.44 6.46
CA LEU A 106 18.66 -1.53 5.89
C LEU A 106 18.02 -2.05 4.60
N ARG A 107 18.83 -2.54 3.66
CA ARG A 107 18.37 -2.93 2.33
C ARG A 107 17.34 -4.09 2.35
N PRO A 108 17.53 -5.17 3.13
CA PRO A 108 16.51 -6.20 3.27
C PRO A 108 15.21 -5.69 3.91
N ALA A 109 15.31 -4.77 4.88
CA ALA A 109 14.14 -4.17 5.53
C ALA A 109 13.28 -3.38 4.54
N ILE A 110 13.91 -2.48 3.77
CA ILE A 110 13.24 -1.68 2.72
C ILE A 110 12.61 -2.59 1.66
N ARG A 111 13.37 -3.58 1.16
CA ARG A 111 12.88 -4.53 0.16
C ARG A 111 11.60 -5.23 0.62
N ARG A 112 11.59 -5.72 1.86
CA ARG A 112 10.41 -6.38 2.45
C ARG A 112 9.25 -5.41 2.65
N GLY A 113 9.53 -4.16 3.01
CA GLY A 113 8.52 -3.10 3.05
C GLY A 113 7.87 -2.84 1.70
N ILE A 114 8.67 -2.77 0.63
CA ILE A 114 8.17 -2.63 -0.75
C ILE A 114 7.30 -3.83 -1.14
N MET A 115 7.77 -5.05 -0.87
CA MET A 115 7.00 -6.27 -1.15
C MET A 115 5.67 -6.28 -0.38
N LEU A 116 5.67 -5.87 0.88
CA LEU A 116 4.45 -5.78 1.69
C LEU A 116 3.48 -4.75 1.11
N TYR A 117 3.96 -3.58 0.69
CA TYR A 117 3.11 -2.57 0.09
C TYR A 117 2.44 -3.07 -1.20
N PHE A 118 3.21 -3.65 -2.12
CA PHE A 118 2.65 -4.24 -3.34
C PHE A 118 1.71 -5.41 -3.05
N LEU A 119 1.98 -6.18 -2.00
CA LEU A 119 1.08 -7.23 -1.55
C LEU A 119 -0.27 -6.64 -1.13
N ILE A 120 -0.29 -5.65 -0.24
CA ILE A 120 -1.51 -4.97 0.21
C ILE A 120 -2.28 -4.42 -1.00
N PHE A 121 -1.57 -3.77 -1.93
CA PHE A 121 -2.20 -3.20 -3.12
C PHE A 121 -2.77 -4.26 -4.07
N ALA A 122 -2.06 -5.39 -4.27
CA ALA A 122 -2.56 -6.51 -5.06
C ALA A 122 -3.81 -7.14 -4.42
N PHE A 123 -3.82 -7.33 -3.10
CA PHE A 123 -5.00 -7.81 -2.38
C PHE A 123 -6.19 -6.85 -2.51
N ALA A 124 -5.95 -5.54 -2.35
CA ALA A 124 -6.99 -4.53 -2.51
C ALA A 124 -7.54 -4.52 -3.95
N GLY A 125 -6.66 -4.57 -4.96
CA GLY A 125 -7.05 -4.64 -6.37
C GLY A 125 -7.85 -5.90 -6.70
N LEU A 126 -7.40 -7.07 -6.27
CA LEU A 126 -8.12 -8.34 -6.46
C LEU A 126 -9.50 -8.31 -5.77
N ARG A 127 -9.59 -7.69 -4.58
CA ARG A 127 -10.86 -7.53 -3.88
C ARG A 127 -11.82 -6.62 -4.64
N LEU A 128 -11.33 -5.51 -5.17
CA LEU A 128 -12.13 -4.56 -5.96
C LEU A 128 -12.62 -5.17 -7.28
N MET A 129 -11.83 -6.05 -7.90
CA MET A 129 -12.23 -6.78 -9.11
C MET A 129 -13.18 -7.96 -8.84
N GLY A 130 -13.57 -8.21 -7.58
CA GLY A 130 -14.32 -9.41 -7.20
C GLY A 130 -13.55 -10.72 -7.37
N ALA A 131 -12.26 -10.65 -7.73
CA ALA A 131 -11.41 -11.79 -8.04
C ALA A 131 -10.62 -12.33 -6.83
N LEU A 132 -10.88 -11.82 -5.62
CA LEU A 132 -10.22 -12.28 -4.40
C LEU A 132 -10.78 -13.62 -3.93
N GLU A 133 -10.39 -14.68 -4.65
CA GLU A 133 -10.67 -16.06 -4.28
C GLU A 133 -9.49 -16.67 -3.52
N TRP A 134 -9.75 -17.71 -2.72
CA TRP A 134 -8.73 -18.36 -1.89
C TRP A 134 -7.49 -18.82 -2.69
N TYR A 135 -7.66 -19.22 -3.95
CA TYR A 135 -6.53 -19.62 -4.80
C TYR A 135 -5.67 -18.42 -5.24
N THR A 136 -6.25 -17.21 -5.39
CA THR A 136 -5.47 -16.01 -5.73
C THR A 136 -4.57 -15.59 -4.58
N ILE A 137 -5.05 -15.74 -3.35
CA ILE A 137 -4.28 -15.58 -2.11
C ILE A 137 -3.09 -16.54 -2.11
N MET A 138 -3.33 -17.83 -2.39
CA MET A 138 -2.30 -18.87 -2.44
C MET A 138 -1.25 -18.57 -3.52
N ILE A 139 -1.66 -18.25 -4.74
CA ILE A 139 -0.75 -17.93 -5.86
C ILE A 139 0.11 -16.71 -5.52
N THR A 140 -0.49 -15.66 -4.95
CA THR A 140 0.25 -14.46 -4.52
C THR A 140 1.27 -14.78 -3.43
N GLY A 141 0.90 -15.62 -2.46
CA GLY A 141 1.81 -16.10 -1.42
C GLY A 141 2.99 -16.90 -1.98
N VAL A 142 2.72 -17.83 -2.90
CA VAL A 142 3.76 -18.63 -3.59
C VAL A 142 4.70 -17.71 -4.36
N LEU A 143 4.17 -16.75 -5.14
CA LEU A 143 4.97 -15.80 -5.90
C LEU A 143 5.92 -15.01 -4.99
N LEU A 144 5.42 -14.47 -3.87
CA LEU A 144 6.25 -13.74 -2.91
C LEU A 144 7.35 -14.62 -2.30
N ALA A 145 7.03 -15.87 -1.95
CA ALA A 145 8.00 -16.82 -1.44
C ALA A 145 9.10 -17.12 -2.48
N THR A 146 8.72 -17.35 -3.74
CA THR A 146 9.66 -17.55 -4.84
C THR A 146 10.56 -16.34 -5.04
N VAL A 147 9.99 -15.13 -5.05
CA VAL A 147 10.75 -13.88 -5.17
C VAL A 147 11.78 -13.75 -4.04
N GLU A 148 11.38 -13.97 -2.78
CA GLU A 148 12.31 -13.90 -1.64
C GLU A 148 13.41 -14.97 -1.71
N VAL A 149 13.09 -16.20 -2.16
CA VAL A 149 14.07 -17.28 -2.36
C VAL A 149 15.09 -16.93 -3.44
N VAL A 150 14.63 -16.46 -4.61
CA VAL A 150 15.51 -16.08 -5.74
C VAL A 150 16.45 -14.94 -5.33
N PHE A 151 15.94 -13.94 -4.60
CA PHE A 151 16.78 -12.85 -4.12
C PHE A 151 17.79 -13.30 -3.07
N ASN A 152 17.41 -14.17 -2.14
CA ASN A 152 18.33 -14.64 -1.10
C ASN A 152 19.40 -15.61 -1.65
N THR A 153 19.08 -16.43 -2.65
CA THR A 153 20.04 -17.30 -3.33
C THR A 153 21.06 -16.50 -4.16
N ASN A 154 20.62 -15.50 -4.91
CA ASN A 154 21.51 -14.63 -5.69
C ASN A 154 22.47 -13.80 -4.82
N ILE A 155 22.02 -13.33 -3.66
CA ILE A 155 22.90 -12.61 -2.72
C ILE A 155 23.97 -13.54 -2.13
N LYS A 156 23.63 -14.79 -1.80
CA LYS A 156 24.61 -15.78 -1.30
C LYS A 156 25.65 -16.14 -2.35
N LYS A 157 25.28 -16.19 -3.63
CA LYS A 157 26.21 -16.48 -4.73
C LYS A 157 27.24 -15.35 -4.91
N LYS A 158 26.79 -14.09 -4.95
CA LYS A 158 27.67 -12.91 -5.02
C LYS A 158 28.58 -12.69 -3.81
N ALA A 159 28.28 -13.29 -2.66
CA ALA A 159 29.13 -13.19 -1.47
C ALA A 159 30.26 -14.25 -1.44
N LYS A 160 30.26 -15.20 -2.39
CA LYS A 160 31.26 -16.27 -2.51
C LYS A 160 32.21 -16.09 -3.70
N GLU A 161 31.91 -15.14 -4.59
CA GLU A 161 32.78 -14.67 -5.67
C GLU A 161 33.58 -13.47 -5.17
#